data_AF-A0AAW0XT21-F1
#
_entry.id   AF-A0AAW0XT21-F1
#
_cell.length_a   1.000
_cell.length_b   1.000
_cell.length_c   1.000
_cell.angle_alpha   90.00
_cell.angle_beta   90.00
_cell.angle_gamma   90.00
#
_symmetry.space_group_name_H-M   'P 1'
#
loop_
_entity.id
_entity.type
_entity.pdbx_description
1 polymer ?
#
loop_
_entity_poly.entity_id
_entity_poly.type
_entity_poly.pdbx_seq_one_letter_code
_entity_poly.pdbx_strand_id
1 'polypeptide(L)'
;MASTINGYEGTGRSLSLKLLQQLREQTGMSGAPSTITEVSPFSSGNLQEVTLEESIRYSDGDPVEAWLHQLLCLNATCSVAHTMMCPPPHNCQLYHVNRNVLFSSHRESEEFLNQVMSLLVASHYRNSPDDLQVLSDAPAHHLFVLLPPIFAGMTALPTVLAVIQVCLEGGIPASVAESCMSRGERPSGDLVPWSLASQFLDSTLTSLVGARIVRVATHPDCQSMGYGSRAVNLLSDYYKGKHLPLDDEQNSSLTVEKADSTENVIVPRKRDEPLLSKLDERVPEHVDYLSVSYGVTRPLLKFWCRAGYLPLYVSQVVNKITGEHNCVMVHPLEDNEGVSDYSAKRSSWVDKSSQEFLRRFLSLLGGPLSDLSPILALEVIQAHSNTVTAKEIEWRELKTIISGHDLQRLETYSKNLADRHLIMDLLPSIASLYFMKKISPVHLSPLQSSLLVGLGLQLKSFDEVIKPLDLPIESALGVFNRAIRRLLKALSTIQETALARHLPKSMATLAEFTPVSVSLQQDLEDAAKDYDEMAEEQRKHVPVNSNLLGNIQKFAIQGNETAWKTALQEGPGNIISVKSTKRQAMMTEQELQLELEGPTKKKKAAKERRPMKKYAKKRK
;
A
#
# COMPACT_ATOMS: atom_id res chain seq x y z
N MET A 1 41.06 -10.05 -4.19
CA MET A 1 40.21 -9.14 -5.00
C MET A 1 41.09 -8.00 -5.46
N ALA A 2 40.93 -7.50 -6.69
CA ALA A 2 41.65 -6.33 -7.18
C ALA A 2 40.64 -5.19 -7.40
N SER A 3 41.01 -3.97 -7.04
CA SER A 3 40.17 -2.78 -7.20
C SER A 3 41.04 -1.59 -7.54
N THR A 4 40.52 -0.70 -8.39
CA THR A 4 41.17 0.55 -8.78
C THR A 4 40.45 1.70 -8.07
N ILE A 5 41.21 2.53 -7.35
CA ILE A 5 40.65 3.65 -6.57
C ILE A 5 40.68 4.93 -7.39
N ASN A 6 41.86 5.31 -7.88
CA ASN A 6 42.09 6.53 -8.66
C ASN A 6 42.15 6.16 -10.16
N GLY A 7 41.29 6.77 -10.98
CA GLY A 7 41.30 6.59 -12.43
C GLY A 7 39.92 6.52 -13.08
N TYR A 8 39.92 6.23 -14.39
CA TYR A 8 38.75 6.35 -15.28
C TYR A 8 37.62 5.34 -15.02
N GLU A 9 37.90 4.24 -14.33
CA GLU A 9 36.89 3.27 -13.85
C GLU A 9 36.96 3.07 -12.33
N GLY A 10 37.54 4.05 -11.62
CA GLY A 10 37.68 3.99 -10.18
C GLY A 10 36.33 4.00 -9.46
N THR A 11 36.21 3.18 -8.42
CA THR A 11 34.98 3.09 -7.60
C THR A 11 34.94 4.10 -6.44
N GLY A 12 35.95 4.96 -6.34
CA GLY A 12 36.13 5.91 -5.24
C GLY A 12 36.62 5.24 -3.94
N ARG A 13 37.38 5.99 -3.13
CA ARG A 13 38.01 5.48 -1.90
C ARG A 13 37.01 5.20 -0.76
N SER A 14 35.89 5.91 -0.72
CA SER A 14 34.84 5.68 0.29
C SER A 14 34.16 4.32 0.12
N LEU A 15 33.97 3.85 -1.12
CA LEU A 15 33.35 2.56 -1.40
C LEU A 15 34.28 1.41 -1.04
N SER A 16 35.58 1.53 -1.37
CA SER A 16 36.58 0.54 -0.94
C SER A 16 36.63 0.46 0.58
N LEU A 17 36.59 1.58 1.30
CA LEU A 17 36.52 1.59 2.76
C LEU A 17 35.25 0.93 3.31
N LYS A 18 34.07 1.18 2.71
CA LYS A 18 32.82 0.51 3.11
C LYS A 18 32.86 -1.00 2.89
N LEU A 19 33.38 -1.45 1.75
CA LEU A 19 33.54 -2.87 1.45
C LEU A 19 34.52 -3.52 2.43
N LEU A 20 35.66 -2.86 2.70
CA LEU A 20 36.64 -3.32 3.67
C LEU A 20 36.03 -3.40 5.08
N GLN A 21 35.24 -2.40 5.48
CA GLN A 21 34.51 -2.43 6.75
C GLN A 21 33.53 -3.61 6.81
N GLN A 22 32.72 -3.84 5.78
CA GLN A 22 31.80 -4.97 5.72
C GLN A 22 32.53 -6.31 5.78
N LEU A 23 33.66 -6.44 5.08
CA LEU A 23 34.48 -7.65 5.12
C LEU A 23 35.07 -7.86 6.52
N ARG A 24 35.52 -6.81 7.21
CA ARG A 24 36.00 -6.86 8.60
C ARG A 24 34.90 -7.30 9.58
N GLU A 25 33.68 -6.78 9.39
CA GLU A 25 32.50 -7.17 10.18
C GLU A 25 32.15 -8.65 9.96
N GLN A 26 32.18 -9.13 8.71
CA GLN A 26 31.91 -10.53 8.37
C GLN A 26 33.00 -11.50 8.85
N THR A 27 34.25 -11.05 8.95
CA THR A 27 35.37 -11.83 9.49
C THR A 27 35.50 -11.74 11.03
N GLY A 28 34.58 -11.04 11.71
CA GLY A 28 34.53 -10.99 13.17
C GLY A 28 35.63 -10.13 13.81
N MET A 29 36.33 -9.29 13.05
CA MET A 29 37.35 -8.37 13.57
C MET A 29 36.74 -7.10 14.19
N SER A 30 35.81 -7.27 15.13
CA SER A 30 35.33 -6.18 15.98
C SER A 30 36.23 -6.05 17.22
N GLY A 31 37.31 -5.29 17.10
CA GLY A 31 38.18 -4.97 18.25
C GLY A 31 39.42 -4.17 17.84
N ALA A 32 39.71 -3.10 18.59
CA ALA A 32 40.82 -2.15 18.47
C ALA A 32 42.22 -2.79 18.30
N PRO A 33 43.26 -2.02 17.88
CA PRO A 33 44.60 -2.56 17.72
C PRO A 33 45.21 -2.80 19.11
N SER A 34 45.22 -4.06 19.56
CA SER A 34 45.92 -4.47 20.78
C SER A 34 46.86 -5.62 20.46
N THR A 35 48.15 -5.31 20.61
CA THR A 35 49.32 -6.15 20.87
C THR A 35 49.16 -7.68 20.82
N ILE A 36 49.97 -8.23 19.92
CA ILE A 36 50.47 -9.61 19.79
C ILE A 36 50.53 -10.37 21.12
N THR A 37 49.80 -11.48 21.25
CA THR A 37 50.36 -12.80 21.61
C THR A 37 49.32 -13.92 21.52
N GLU A 38 49.82 -15.07 21.04
CA GLU A 38 49.28 -16.44 21.10
C GLU A 38 48.40 -16.96 19.97
N VAL A 39 48.83 -18.13 19.50
CA VAL A 39 48.52 -18.79 18.24
C VAL A 39 47.49 -19.89 18.51
N SER A 40 46.25 -19.68 18.07
CA SER A 40 45.25 -20.75 17.93
C SER A 40 45.07 -21.07 16.43
N PRO A 41 45.25 -22.33 16.00
CA PRO A 41 45.12 -22.71 14.59
C PRO A 41 43.64 -22.93 14.24
N PHE A 42 43.22 -22.42 13.08
CA PHE A 42 41.89 -22.55 12.46
C PHE A 42 40.73 -21.76 13.10
N SER A 43 40.71 -20.45 12.84
CA SER A 43 39.46 -19.69 12.67
C SER A 43 39.61 -18.71 11.48
N SER A 44 38.52 -18.55 10.75
CA SER A 44 38.46 -18.13 9.34
C SER A 44 38.83 -16.67 9.06
N GLY A 45 39.69 -16.47 8.05
CA GLY A 45 39.73 -15.26 7.20
C GLY A 45 40.46 -14.03 7.73
N ASN A 46 41.80 -14.01 7.69
CA ASN A 46 42.56 -12.79 7.94
C ASN A 46 42.52 -11.88 6.69
N LEU A 47 41.85 -10.72 6.77
CA LEU A 47 41.80 -9.75 5.67
C LEU A 47 43.15 -9.01 5.60
N GLN A 48 43.93 -9.26 4.54
CA GLN A 48 45.18 -8.55 4.28
C GLN A 48 44.97 -7.49 3.20
N GLU A 49 45.20 -6.23 3.56
CA GLU A 49 45.12 -5.09 2.64
C GLU A 49 46.52 -4.80 2.07
N VAL A 50 46.61 -4.68 0.75
CA VAL A 50 47.85 -4.32 0.04
C VAL A 50 47.51 -3.22 -0.97
N THR A 51 48.19 -2.08 -0.85
CA THR A 51 48.08 -0.96 -1.78
C THR A 51 49.30 -0.91 -2.69
N LEU A 52 49.08 -0.66 -3.98
CA LEU A 52 50.12 -0.48 -4.97
C LEU A 52 50.04 0.96 -5.49
N GLU A 53 51.07 1.75 -5.23
CA GLU A 53 51.14 3.16 -5.61
C GLU A 53 52.24 3.43 -6.67
N GLU A 54 53.29 2.61 -6.71
CA GLU A 54 54.40 2.75 -7.65
C GLU A 54 53.96 2.48 -9.09
N SER A 55 54.27 3.41 -9.98
CA SER A 55 53.88 3.34 -11.39
C SER A 55 54.90 2.51 -12.20
N ILE A 56 54.42 1.58 -13.03
CA ILE A 56 55.31 0.73 -13.85
C ILE A 56 55.63 1.32 -15.23
N ARG A 57 54.90 2.35 -15.67
CA ARG A 57 54.97 2.91 -17.03
C ARG A 57 55.81 4.18 -17.11
N TYR A 58 55.87 4.95 -16.04
CA TYR A 58 56.55 6.23 -15.94
C TYR A 58 57.21 6.33 -14.56
N SER A 59 57.96 7.41 -14.33
CA SER A 59 58.59 7.66 -13.03
C SER A 59 57.58 8.15 -12.01
N ASP A 60 57.74 7.77 -10.75
CA ASP A 60 56.95 8.32 -9.66
C ASP A 60 57.07 9.86 -9.60
N GLY A 61 55.93 10.53 -9.45
CA GLY A 61 55.87 12.00 -9.40
C GLY A 61 55.95 12.70 -10.76
N ASP A 62 55.46 12.06 -11.83
CA ASP A 62 55.38 12.68 -13.16
C ASP A 62 54.52 13.97 -13.12
N PRO A 63 55.07 15.14 -13.53
CA PRO A 63 54.32 16.39 -13.53
C PRO A 63 53.09 16.36 -14.44
N VAL A 64 53.10 15.57 -15.52
CA VAL A 64 51.95 15.43 -16.43
C VAL A 64 50.83 14.64 -15.76
N GLU A 65 51.17 13.59 -15.01
CA GLU A 65 50.20 12.85 -14.20
C GLU A 65 49.60 13.73 -13.10
N ALA A 66 50.44 14.48 -12.38
CA ALA A 66 49.98 15.41 -11.34
C ALA A 66 49.03 16.48 -11.91
N TRP A 67 49.37 17.06 -13.07
CA TRP A 67 48.51 17.99 -13.79
C TRP A 67 47.18 17.35 -14.20
N LEU A 68 47.21 16.14 -14.77
CA LEU A 68 46.01 15.42 -15.20
C LEU A 68 45.10 15.07 -14.01
N HIS A 69 45.69 14.65 -12.89
CA HIS A 69 44.96 14.37 -11.66
C HIS A 69 44.33 15.61 -11.04
N GLN A 70 44.99 16.76 -11.12
CA GLN A 70 44.43 18.05 -10.69
C GLN A 70 43.29 18.48 -11.61
N LEU A 71 43.48 18.41 -12.94
CA LEU A 71 42.50 18.83 -13.93
C LEU A 71 41.21 18.00 -13.87
N LEU A 72 41.32 16.68 -13.78
CA LEU A 72 40.18 15.76 -13.70
C LEU A 72 39.68 15.55 -12.26
N CYS A 73 40.26 16.26 -11.28
CA CYS A 73 39.94 16.12 -9.87
C CYS A 73 40.02 14.67 -9.34
N LEU A 74 40.91 13.84 -9.90
CA LEU A 74 41.05 12.42 -9.52
C LEU A 74 41.64 12.26 -8.11
N ASN A 75 42.35 13.28 -7.62
CA ASN A 75 42.87 13.36 -6.25
C ASN A 75 41.77 13.55 -5.19
N ALA A 76 40.55 13.89 -5.62
CA ALA A 76 39.43 14.19 -4.74
C ALA A 76 38.98 12.97 -3.91
N THR A 77 39.42 11.76 -4.24
CA THR A 77 39.16 10.53 -3.46
C THR A 77 39.88 10.51 -2.10
N CYS A 78 40.89 11.35 -1.89
CA CYS A 78 41.73 11.32 -0.68
C CYS A 78 41.31 12.31 0.41
N SER A 79 40.43 13.29 0.13
CA SER A 79 40.26 14.50 0.95
C SER A 79 38.82 14.82 1.35
N VAL A 80 38.03 13.81 1.72
CA VAL A 80 36.79 14.07 2.47
C VAL A 80 37.21 14.50 3.89
N ALA A 81 37.45 15.80 4.08
CA ALA A 81 37.88 16.36 5.34
C ALA A 81 36.86 16.00 6.43
N HIS A 82 37.32 15.30 7.48
CA HIS A 82 36.46 14.95 8.60
C HIS A 82 35.84 16.20 9.18
N THR A 83 34.51 16.26 9.14
CA THR A 83 33.78 17.40 9.69
C THR A 83 33.59 17.14 11.18
N MET A 84 34.43 17.74 12.03
CA MET A 84 34.35 17.58 13.49
C MET A 84 33.04 18.12 14.10
N MET A 85 32.33 19.02 13.39
CA MET A 85 31.09 19.64 13.87
C MET A 85 30.08 19.76 12.73
N CYS A 86 29.05 18.91 12.75
CA CYS A 86 27.94 18.98 11.80
C CYS A 86 26.80 19.82 12.41
N PRO A 87 26.49 21.02 11.89
CA PRO A 87 25.39 21.83 12.41
C PRO A 87 24.05 21.15 12.12
N PRO A 88 23.01 21.39 12.92
CA PRO A 88 21.73 20.71 12.71
C PRO A 88 21.13 21.09 11.35
N PRO A 89 20.46 20.15 10.65
CA PRO A 89 20.10 20.29 9.24
C PRO A 89 19.13 21.45 8.96
N HIS A 90 18.38 21.92 9.95
CA HIS A 90 17.46 23.06 9.78
C HIS A 90 18.19 24.39 9.54
N ASN A 91 19.41 24.55 10.06
CA ASN A 91 20.22 25.76 9.89
C ASN A 91 21.00 25.78 8.57
N CYS A 92 21.06 24.65 7.86
CA CYS A 92 21.72 24.58 6.57
C CYS A 92 20.84 25.17 5.48
N GLN A 93 21.48 25.93 4.59
CA GLN A 93 20.86 26.54 3.42
C GLN A 93 21.47 25.95 2.15
N LEU A 94 20.64 25.90 1.11
CA LEU A 94 21.03 25.41 -0.20
C LEU A 94 21.40 26.62 -1.07
N TYR A 95 22.49 26.51 -1.80
CA TYR A 95 23.02 27.55 -2.68
C TYR A 95 23.09 27.02 -4.10
N HIS A 96 22.84 27.87 -5.08
CA HIS A 96 23.05 27.56 -6.48
C HIS A 96 24.48 27.96 -6.90
N VAL A 97 25.20 27.03 -7.53
CA VAL A 97 26.59 27.26 -7.95
C VAL A 97 26.60 27.77 -9.38
N ASN A 98 27.26 28.90 -9.59
CA ASN A 98 27.50 29.41 -10.93
C ASN A 98 28.62 28.61 -11.60
N ARG A 99 28.24 27.81 -12.59
CA ARG A 99 29.15 26.94 -13.33
C ARG A 99 30.26 27.70 -14.06
N ASN A 100 29.95 28.87 -14.62
CA ASN A 100 30.94 29.63 -15.40
C ASN A 100 32.11 30.09 -14.51
N VAL A 101 31.80 30.43 -13.26
CA VAL A 101 32.78 30.86 -12.24
C VAL A 101 33.47 29.66 -11.59
N LEU A 102 32.76 28.53 -11.47
CA LEU A 102 33.33 27.29 -10.97
C LEU A 102 34.47 26.78 -11.86
N PHE A 103 34.32 26.88 -13.18
CA PHE A 103 35.31 26.42 -14.16
C PHE A 103 36.28 27.52 -14.65
N SER A 104 36.42 28.64 -13.95
CA SER A 104 37.30 29.74 -14.34
C SER A 104 38.78 29.55 -13.96
N SER A 105 39.14 28.38 -13.39
CA SER A 105 40.51 28.03 -12.93
C SER A 105 41.11 28.99 -11.89
N HIS A 106 40.28 29.65 -11.07
CA HIS A 106 40.77 30.33 -9.87
C HIS A 106 41.12 29.32 -8.77
N ARG A 107 42.14 29.61 -7.96
CA ARG A 107 42.60 28.72 -6.89
C ARG A 107 41.48 28.29 -5.93
N GLU A 108 40.65 29.25 -5.50
CA GLU A 108 39.52 28.96 -4.59
C GLU A 108 38.40 28.17 -5.29
N SER A 109 38.14 28.45 -6.57
CA SER A 109 37.18 27.69 -7.38
C SER A 109 37.66 26.25 -7.60
N GLU A 110 38.95 26.01 -7.81
CA GLU A 110 39.52 24.67 -7.94
C GLU A 110 39.47 23.90 -6.62
N GLU A 111 39.76 24.53 -5.48
CA GLU A 111 39.60 23.91 -4.16
C GLU A 111 38.13 23.52 -3.91
N PHE A 112 37.19 24.41 -4.24
CA PHE A 112 35.76 24.13 -4.10
C PHE A 112 35.26 23.05 -5.08
N LEU A 113 35.71 23.07 -6.34
CA LEU A 113 35.40 22.05 -7.34
C LEU A 113 35.92 20.68 -6.89
N ASN A 114 37.14 20.62 -6.35
CA ASN A 114 37.71 19.39 -5.80
C ASN A 114 36.87 18.86 -4.63
N GLN A 115 36.34 19.72 -3.75
CA GLN A 115 35.44 19.29 -2.67
C GLN A 115 34.11 18.74 -3.22
N VAL A 116 33.50 19.42 -4.19
CA VAL A 116 32.25 18.98 -4.84
C VAL A 116 32.47 17.64 -5.54
N MET A 117 33.54 17.51 -6.33
CA MET A 117 33.83 16.28 -7.06
C MET A 117 34.22 15.14 -6.12
N SER A 118 34.97 15.43 -5.04
CA SER A 118 35.25 14.47 -3.96
C SER A 118 33.96 13.85 -3.44
N LEU A 119 32.98 14.70 -3.19
CA LEU A 119 31.70 14.27 -2.64
C LEU A 119 30.88 13.45 -3.65
N LEU A 120 30.81 13.90 -4.91
CA LEU A 120 30.13 13.18 -5.99
C LEU A 120 30.77 11.80 -6.23
N VAL A 121 32.10 11.72 -6.21
CA VAL A 121 32.81 10.45 -6.38
C VAL A 121 32.56 9.54 -5.17
N ALA A 122 32.54 10.10 -3.97
CA ALA A 122 32.39 9.34 -2.74
C ALA A 122 30.98 8.73 -2.53
N SER A 123 29.94 9.27 -3.17
CA SER A 123 28.57 8.79 -3.02
C SER A 123 28.10 7.81 -4.10
N HIS A 124 28.85 7.65 -5.20
CA HIS A 124 28.45 6.86 -6.35
C HIS A 124 29.34 5.63 -6.57
N TYR A 125 28.71 4.50 -6.95
CA TYR A 125 29.38 3.21 -7.11
C TYR A 125 30.41 3.15 -8.25
N ARG A 126 30.18 3.93 -9.30
CA ARG A 126 31.07 4.04 -10.47
C ARG A 126 30.93 5.44 -11.03
N ASN A 127 32.05 6.10 -11.24
CA ASN A 127 32.11 7.43 -11.86
C ASN A 127 32.91 7.33 -13.16
N SER A 128 32.55 8.15 -14.14
CA SER A 128 33.36 8.36 -15.33
C SER A 128 33.97 9.76 -15.26
N PRO A 129 35.23 9.98 -15.67
CA PRO A 129 35.77 11.34 -15.82
C PRO A 129 34.95 12.19 -16.79
N ASP A 130 34.24 11.56 -17.73
CA ASP A 130 33.30 12.24 -18.65
C ASP A 130 32.17 12.97 -17.90
N ASP A 131 31.86 12.58 -16.66
CA ASP A 131 30.84 13.24 -15.84
C ASP A 131 31.19 14.73 -15.61
N LEU A 132 32.48 15.05 -15.48
CA LEU A 132 32.95 16.43 -15.32
C LEU A 132 32.75 17.23 -16.61
N GLN A 133 32.95 16.59 -17.77
CA GLN A 133 32.69 17.19 -19.07
C GLN A 133 31.18 17.43 -19.27
N VAL A 134 30.33 16.47 -18.92
CA VAL A 134 28.88 16.65 -18.97
C VAL A 134 28.44 17.80 -18.05
N LEU A 135 29.04 17.89 -16.86
CA LEU A 135 28.77 18.97 -15.92
C LEU A 135 29.18 20.34 -16.48
N SER A 136 30.30 20.44 -17.23
CA SER A 136 30.79 21.70 -17.80
C SER A 136 30.05 22.13 -19.07
N ASP A 137 29.75 21.19 -19.96
CA ASP A 137 29.25 21.46 -21.31
C ASP A 137 27.73 21.66 -21.35
N ALA A 138 26.96 20.75 -20.75
CA ALA A 138 25.52 20.67 -20.99
C ALA A 138 24.73 21.77 -20.23
N PRO A 139 24.09 22.73 -20.92
CA PRO A 139 23.47 23.92 -20.28
C PRO A 139 22.29 23.62 -19.37
N ALA A 140 21.62 22.49 -19.57
CA ALA A 140 20.50 22.06 -18.73
C ALA A 140 20.92 21.55 -17.34
N HIS A 141 22.22 21.38 -17.08
CA HIS A 141 22.71 20.93 -15.79
C HIS A 141 22.89 22.07 -14.80
N HIS A 142 22.23 21.97 -13.66
CA HIS A 142 22.39 22.87 -12.51
C HIS A 142 23.01 22.13 -11.33
N LEU A 143 23.82 22.85 -10.56
CA LEU A 143 24.48 22.35 -9.38
C LEU A 143 24.01 23.13 -8.15
N PHE A 144 23.51 22.40 -7.16
CA PHE A 144 23.11 22.94 -5.88
C PHE A 144 23.94 22.35 -4.76
N VAL A 145 24.34 23.17 -3.80
CA VAL A 145 25.22 22.79 -2.71
C VAL A 145 24.62 23.19 -1.37
N LEU A 146 24.56 22.26 -0.43
CA LEU A 146 24.10 22.49 0.93
C LEU A 146 25.31 22.88 1.79
N LEU A 147 25.26 24.08 2.35
CA LEU A 147 26.32 24.65 3.17
C LEU A 147 25.85 24.83 4.62
N PRO A 148 26.78 24.76 5.59
CA PRO A 148 26.52 25.22 6.95
C PRO A 148 26.23 26.73 6.96
N PRO A 149 25.62 27.27 8.03
CA PRO A 149 25.39 28.70 8.16
C PRO A 149 26.73 29.46 8.09
N ILE A 150 26.84 30.38 7.14
CA ILE A 150 28.06 31.16 6.89
C ILE A 150 28.05 32.35 7.87
N PHE A 151 29.06 32.45 8.72
CA PHE A 151 29.25 33.58 9.62
C PHE A 151 30.17 34.62 8.97
N ALA A 152 29.78 35.90 9.07
CA ALA A 152 30.61 37.00 8.61
C ALA A 152 31.94 37.04 9.41
N GLY A 153 33.04 36.65 8.77
CA GLY A 153 34.37 36.53 9.39
C GLY A 153 35.13 35.23 9.09
N MET A 154 34.50 34.23 8.47
CA MET A 154 35.22 33.05 7.97
C MET A 154 36.03 33.40 6.72
N THR A 155 37.36 33.29 6.81
CA THR A 155 38.30 33.40 5.67
C THR A 155 38.55 32.07 4.96
N ALA A 156 38.04 30.96 5.50
CA ALA A 156 38.17 29.63 4.91
C ALA A 156 36.90 29.26 4.13
N LEU A 157 37.07 28.53 3.03
CA LEU A 157 35.97 27.99 2.23
C LEU A 157 35.08 27.08 3.09
N PRO A 158 33.75 27.23 3.04
CA PRO A 158 32.84 26.41 3.83
C PRO A 158 32.84 24.97 3.30
N THR A 159 32.90 24.00 4.22
CA THR A 159 32.83 22.57 3.86
C THR A 159 31.46 22.25 3.27
N VAL A 160 31.49 21.59 2.11
CA VAL A 160 30.29 21.13 1.40
C VAL A 160 29.69 19.90 2.09
N LEU A 161 28.46 20.01 2.60
CA LEU A 161 27.78 18.92 3.32
C LEU A 161 27.00 17.99 2.38
N ALA A 162 26.34 18.55 1.38
CA ALA A 162 25.62 17.81 0.35
C ALA A 162 25.66 18.53 -0.99
N VAL A 163 25.64 17.77 -2.08
CA VAL A 163 25.58 18.28 -3.46
C VAL A 163 24.40 17.61 -4.16
N ILE A 164 23.64 18.40 -4.92
CA ILE A 164 22.60 17.91 -5.82
C ILE A 164 22.91 18.39 -7.23
N GLN A 165 23.02 17.45 -8.15
CA GLN A 165 23.09 17.71 -9.58
C GLN A 165 21.71 17.49 -10.20
N VAL A 166 21.19 18.51 -10.87
CA VAL A 166 19.89 18.53 -11.54
C VAL A 166 20.10 18.70 -13.04
N CYS A 167 19.28 18.06 -13.86
CA CYS A 167 19.19 18.27 -15.29
C CYS A 167 17.74 18.65 -15.63
N LEU A 168 17.54 19.77 -16.33
CA LEU A 168 16.24 20.13 -16.89
C LEU A 168 15.98 19.30 -18.15
N GLU A 169 14.83 18.62 -18.21
CA GLU A 169 14.45 17.73 -19.29
C GLU A 169 13.01 18.02 -19.76
N GLY A 170 12.73 17.78 -21.04
CA GLY A 170 11.38 17.90 -21.61
C GLY A 170 11.12 19.22 -22.34
N GLY A 171 9.85 19.63 -22.42
CA GLY A 171 9.41 20.74 -23.28
C GLY A 171 9.43 20.38 -24.78
N ILE A 172 9.37 19.08 -25.11
CA ILE A 172 9.38 18.60 -26.48
C ILE A 172 7.94 18.65 -27.02
N PRO A 173 7.69 19.29 -28.17
CA PRO A 173 6.34 19.36 -28.73
C PRO A 173 5.84 17.96 -29.11
N ALA A 174 4.57 17.68 -28.79
CA ALA A 174 3.95 16.37 -29.01
C ALA A 174 4.03 15.89 -30.47
N SER A 175 4.02 16.79 -31.45
CA SER A 175 4.17 16.45 -32.88
C SER A 175 5.52 15.80 -33.21
N VAL A 176 6.60 16.27 -32.58
CA VAL A 176 7.94 15.68 -32.73
C VAL A 176 7.99 14.34 -31.99
N ALA A 177 7.43 14.29 -30.78
CA ALA A 177 7.37 13.07 -30.00
C ALA A 177 6.61 11.95 -30.71
N GLU A 178 5.47 12.23 -31.33
CA GLU A 178 4.69 11.27 -32.12
C GLU A 178 5.44 10.79 -33.37
N SER A 179 6.16 11.69 -34.05
CA SER A 179 7.01 11.31 -35.18
C SER A 179 8.14 10.36 -34.74
N CYS A 180 8.80 10.62 -33.61
CA CYS A 180 9.84 9.73 -33.10
C CYS A 180 9.26 8.40 -32.60
N MET A 181 8.14 8.42 -31.87
CA MET A 181 7.48 7.20 -31.36
C MET A 181 6.97 6.31 -32.49
N SER A 182 6.42 6.89 -33.56
CA SER A 182 5.98 6.13 -34.75
C SER A 182 7.14 5.46 -35.48
N ARG A 183 8.36 6.03 -35.40
CA ARG A 183 9.60 5.45 -35.93
C ARG A 183 10.29 4.50 -34.94
N GLY A 184 9.85 4.46 -33.68
CA GLY A 184 10.52 3.75 -32.60
C GLY A 184 11.88 4.34 -32.23
N GLU A 185 12.16 5.59 -32.63
CA GLU A 185 13.41 6.27 -32.32
C GLU A 185 13.33 6.89 -30.93
N ARG A 186 14.41 6.70 -30.15
CA ARG A 186 14.62 7.38 -28.88
C ARG A 186 15.84 8.28 -29.04
N PRO A 187 15.66 9.59 -29.24
CA PRO A 187 16.79 10.50 -29.36
C PRO A 187 17.59 10.53 -28.05
N SER A 188 18.88 10.84 -28.18
CA SER A 188 19.78 10.96 -27.03
C SER A 188 19.46 12.23 -26.25
N GLY A 189 19.20 12.09 -24.95
CA GLY A 189 18.74 13.17 -24.08
C GLY A 189 17.38 12.85 -23.43
N ASP A 190 16.93 13.71 -22.52
CA ASP A 190 15.58 13.68 -21.93
C ASP A 190 15.10 12.28 -21.47
N LEU A 191 15.92 11.61 -20.66
CA LEU A 191 15.72 10.21 -20.30
C LEU A 191 14.33 9.94 -19.71
N VAL A 192 13.87 10.78 -18.78
CA VAL A 192 12.62 10.55 -18.05
C VAL A 192 11.39 10.81 -18.92
N PRO A 193 11.27 11.95 -19.63
CA PRO A 193 10.17 12.18 -20.56
C PRO A 193 9.99 11.05 -21.59
N TRP A 194 11.08 10.60 -22.24
CA TRP A 194 11.01 9.51 -23.21
C TRP A 194 10.66 8.15 -22.57
N SER A 195 11.18 7.89 -21.38
CA SER A 195 10.85 6.66 -20.66
C SER A 195 9.37 6.61 -20.28
N LEU A 196 8.83 7.70 -19.73
CA LEU A 196 7.42 7.78 -19.35
C LEU A 196 6.51 7.72 -20.59
N ALA A 197 6.80 8.50 -21.63
CA ALA A 197 6.03 8.52 -22.86
C ALA A 197 6.00 7.15 -23.56
N SER A 198 7.15 6.46 -23.62
CA SER A 198 7.22 5.11 -24.20
C SER A 198 6.49 4.06 -23.36
N GLN A 199 6.42 4.22 -22.03
CA GLN A 199 5.71 3.28 -21.17
C GLN A 199 4.21 3.50 -21.22
N PHE A 200 3.74 4.74 -21.07
CA PHE A 200 2.31 5.05 -21.06
C PHE A 200 1.73 5.23 -22.46
N LEU A 201 2.57 5.23 -23.51
CA LEU A 201 2.19 5.50 -24.89
C LEU A 201 1.47 6.85 -25.04
N ASP A 202 1.92 7.84 -24.26
CA ASP A 202 1.33 9.16 -24.19
C ASP A 202 2.37 10.22 -24.58
N SER A 203 2.17 10.84 -25.75
CA SER A 203 3.04 11.89 -26.29
C SER A 203 2.98 13.17 -25.47
N THR A 204 1.86 13.42 -24.77
CA THR A 204 1.67 14.67 -24.00
C THR A 204 2.65 14.80 -22.83
N LEU A 205 3.12 13.67 -22.29
CA LEU A 205 4.10 13.64 -21.19
C LEU A 205 5.47 14.21 -21.60
N THR A 206 5.80 14.21 -22.89
CA THR A 206 7.07 14.81 -23.39
C THR A 206 7.03 16.34 -23.45
N SER A 207 5.82 16.91 -23.50
CA SER A 207 5.62 18.36 -23.51
C SER A 207 5.80 18.98 -22.13
N LEU A 208 5.70 18.18 -21.06
CA LEU A 208 5.93 18.63 -19.69
C LEU A 208 7.44 18.88 -19.47
N VAL A 209 7.77 19.91 -18.72
CA VAL A 209 9.14 20.25 -18.32
C VAL A 209 9.39 19.63 -16.95
N GLY A 210 10.33 18.69 -16.88
CA GLY A 210 10.73 18.03 -15.65
C GLY A 210 12.15 18.40 -15.24
N ALA A 211 12.43 18.45 -13.94
CA ALA A 211 13.80 18.53 -13.46
C ALA A 211 14.21 17.17 -12.89
N ARG A 212 15.17 16.52 -13.55
CA ARG A 212 15.73 15.24 -13.11
C ARG A 212 16.89 15.48 -12.16
N ILE A 213 16.75 15.03 -10.93
CA ILE A 213 17.85 14.90 -9.99
C ILE A 213 18.71 13.71 -10.46
N VAL A 214 19.88 14.02 -11.00
CA VAL A 214 20.82 13.04 -11.54
C VAL A 214 21.61 12.40 -10.40
N ARG A 215 22.11 13.23 -9.49
CA ARG A 215 22.96 12.79 -8.37
C ARG A 215 22.60 13.56 -7.10
N VAL A 216 22.58 12.84 -5.98
CA VAL A 216 22.56 13.41 -4.64
C VAL A 216 23.72 12.82 -3.87
N ALA A 217 24.66 13.66 -3.50
CA ALA A 217 25.83 13.27 -2.75
C ALA A 217 25.77 13.90 -1.36
N THR A 218 25.97 13.08 -0.33
CA THR A 218 26.00 13.54 1.07
C THR A 218 27.31 13.10 1.69
N HIS A 219 27.86 13.95 2.54
CA HIS A 219 29.15 13.69 3.17
C HIS A 219 29.08 12.35 3.93
N PRO A 220 30.05 11.42 3.76
CA PRO A 220 30.06 10.12 4.43
C PRO A 220 29.75 10.19 5.93
N ASP A 221 30.38 11.13 6.64
CA ASP A 221 30.17 11.34 8.09
C ASP A 221 28.79 11.92 8.43
N CYS A 222 28.10 12.52 7.46
CA CYS A 222 26.78 13.12 7.60
C CYS A 222 25.65 12.18 7.11
N GLN A 223 25.98 10.96 6.69
CA GLN A 223 24.98 9.98 6.25
C GLN A 223 24.04 9.63 7.41
N SER A 224 22.76 9.44 7.11
CA SER A 224 21.69 9.16 8.10
C SER A 224 21.31 10.31 9.06
N MET A 225 21.93 11.49 8.96
CA MET A 225 21.55 12.68 9.77
C MET A 225 20.47 13.57 9.11
N GLY A 226 20.03 13.24 7.89
CA GLY A 226 18.92 13.92 7.22
C GLY A 226 19.28 15.10 6.31
N TYR A 227 20.56 15.40 6.10
CA TYR A 227 20.99 16.49 5.19
C TYR A 227 20.53 16.30 3.75
N GLY A 228 20.55 15.07 3.22
CA GLY A 228 20.03 14.78 1.88
C GLY A 228 18.52 15.09 1.76
N SER A 229 17.74 14.72 2.77
CA SER A 229 16.30 15.02 2.80
C SER A 229 16.04 16.52 2.89
N ARG A 230 16.83 17.25 3.69
CA ARG A 230 16.76 18.72 3.76
C ARG A 230 17.07 19.36 2.41
N ALA A 231 18.13 18.92 1.73
CA ALA A 231 18.54 19.47 0.44
C ALA A 231 17.47 19.24 -0.65
N VAL A 232 16.90 18.03 -0.72
CA VAL A 232 15.80 17.72 -1.67
C VAL A 232 14.53 18.53 -1.34
N ASN A 233 14.20 18.71 -0.07
CA ASN A 233 13.04 19.51 0.33
C ASN A 233 13.21 20.99 -0.04
N LEU A 234 14.39 21.58 0.23
CA LEU A 234 14.70 22.96 -0.15
C LEU A 234 14.67 23.14 -1.67
N LEU A 235 15.17 22.16 -2.43
CA LEU A 235 15.10 22.16 -3.87
C LEU A 235 13.65 22.09 -4.38
N SER A 236 12.82 21.25 -3.76
CA SER A 236 11.38 21.21 -4.08
C SER A 236 10.68 22.51 -3.75
N ASP A 237 11.02 23.17 -2.64
CA ASP A 237 10.47 24.45 -2.26
C ASP A 237 10.92 25.60 -3.20
N TYR A 238 12.17 25.54 -3.70
CA TYR A 238 12.69 26.47 -4.70
C TYR A 238 11.92 26.38 -6.03
N TYR A 239 11.77 25.17 -6.59
CA TYR A 239 11.01 25.01 -7.84
C TYR A 239 9.50 25.22 -7.68
N LYS A 240 8.96 25.19 -6.46
CA LYS A 240 7.58 25.62 -6.16
C LYS A 240 7.40 27.13 -6.07
N GLY A 241 8.47 27.93 -6.21
CA GLY A 241 8.40 29.39 -6.17
C GLY A 241 8.19 30.01 -4.78
N LYS A 242 8.25 29.23 -3.67
CA LYS A 242 8.01 29.74 -2.31
C LYS A 242 9.02 30.79 -1.83
N HIS A 243 10.15 30.91 -2.52
CA HIS A 243 11.28 31.74 -2.17
C HIS A 243 11.36 33.06 -2.96
N LEU A 244 10.39 33.33 -3.87
CA LEU A 244 10.35 34.61 -4.57
C LEU A 244 9.82 35.73 -3.66
N PRO A 245 10.56 36.84 -3.48
CA PRO A 245 9.98 38.09 -3.01
C PRO A 245 8.96 38.58 -4.04
N LEU A 246 7.77 38.98 -3.58
CA LEU A 246 6.63 39.45 -4.39
C LEU A 246 6.87 40.78 -5.17
N ASP A 247 8.11 41.28 -5.25
CA ASP A 247 8.40 42.64 -5.75
C ASP A 247 9.06 42.71 -7.15
N ASP A 248 9.47 41.59 -7.76
CA ASP A 248 10.28 41.58 -9.00
C ASP A 248 9.54 41.22 -10.30
N GLU A 249 8.23 41.49 -10.39
CA GLU A 249 7.50 41.33 -11.67
C GLU A 249 7.93 42.31 -12.78
N GLN A 250 8.78 43.31 -12.49
CA GLN A 250 9.13 44.36 -13.47
C GLN A 250 10.42 44.16 -14.28
N ASN A 251 11.23 43.12 -14.01
CA ASN A 251 12.46 42.85 -14.77
C ASN A 251 12.38 41.64 -15.72
N SER A 252 11.16 41.26 -16.14
CA SER A 252 10.91 40.24 -17.17
C SER A 252 11.10 40.78 -18.60
N SER A 253 12.17 41.53 -18.84
CA SER A 253 12.64 41.83 -20.20
C SER A 253 13.89 41.00 -20.48
N LEU A 254 13.65 39.76 -20.88
CA LEU A 254 14.62 38.85 -21.47
C LEU A 254 15.37 39.57 -22.62
N THR A 255 16.62 39.96 -22.40
CA THR A 255 17.58 40.11 -23.50
C THR A 255 17.90 38.71 -24.01
N VAL A 256 17.11 38.25 -24.97
CA VAL A 256 17.46 37.11 -25.82
C VAL A 256 18.62 37.57 -26.70
N GLU A 257 19.85 37.42 -26.21
CA GLU A 257 21.00 37.41 -27.10
C GLU A 257 20.87 36.15 -27.97
N LYS A 258 20.46 36.35 -29.23
CA LYS A 258 20.62 35.35 -30.27
C LYS A 258 22.12 35.02 -30.35
N ALA A 259 22.48 33.85 -29.84
CA ALA A 259 23.77 33.24 -30.11
C ALA A 259 23.84 32.89 -31.60
N ASP A 260 24.43 33.79 -32.40
CA ASP A 260 24.88 33.45 -33.74
C ASP A 260 26.06 32.48 -33.61
N SER A 261 25.74 31.21 -33.86
CA SER A 261 26.70 30.13 -33.99
C SER A 261 27.49 30.32 -35.29
N THR A 262 28.64 30.99 -35.21
CA THR A 262 29.87 30.72 -35.99
C THR A 262 30.91 31.76 -35.61
N GLU A 263 31.76 31.45 -34.62
CA GLU A 263 33.15 31.88 -34.43
C GLU A 263 33.50 31.79 -32.94
N ASN A 264 34.31 30.79 -32.58
CA ASN A 264 34.85 30.60 -31.23
C ASN A 264 35.89 31.69 -30.92
N VAL A 265 35.45 32.90 -30.61
CA VAL A 265 36.30 33.95 -30.05
C VAL A 265 36.01 34.04 -28.55
N ILE A 266 36.92 33.50 -27.74
CA ILE A 266 36.88 33.58 -26.28
C ILE A 266 37.22 35.02 -25.89
N VAL A 267 36.21 35.85 -25.63
CA VAL A 267 36.40 37.19 -25.08
C VAL A 267 36.39 37.10 -23.54
N PRO A 268 37.33 37.73 -22.81
CA PRO A 268 37.30 37.76 -21.36
C PRO A 268 36.07 38.53 -20.88
N ARG A 269 35.16 37.84 -20.19
CA ARG A 269 33.89 38.41 -19.73
C ARG A 269 34.13 39.43 -18.61
N LYS A 270 33.49 40.59 -18.71
CA LYS A 270 33.46 41.65 -17.70
C LYS A 270 32.20 41.52 -16.85
N ARG A 271 32.36 41.11 -15.58
CA ARG A 271 31.53 41.33 -14.36
C ARG A 271 31.61 40.07 -13.50
N ASP A 272 32.11 40.23 -12.26
CA ASP A 272 32.31 39.15 -11.30
C ASP A 272 30.96 38.67 -10.76
N GLU A 273 30.32 37.74 -11.46
CA GLU A 273 29.21 36.98 -10.90
C GLU A 273 29.74 36.14 -9.72
N PRO A 274 29.04 36.10 -8.58
CA PRO A 274 29.49 35.32 -7.43
C PRO A 274 29.44 33.82 -7.76
N LEU A 275 30.40 33.05 -7.23
CA LEU A 275 30.43 31.59 -7.35
C LEU A 275 29.16 30.95 -6.77
N LEU A 276 28.66 31.50 -5.66
CA LEU A 276 27.48 31.04 -4.95
C LEU A 276 26.39 32.11 -5.02
N SER A 277 25.22 31.71 -5.46
CA SER A 277 24.00 32.52 -5.46
C SER A 277 23.01 31.93 -4.45
N LYS A 278 22.35 32.79 -3.66
CA LYS A 278 21.27 32.32 -2.79
C LYS A 278 20.06 31.96 -3.63
N LEU A 279 19.27 31.00 -3.16
CA LEU A 279 18.04 30.58 -3.84
C LEU A 279 17.00 31.70 -3.91
N ASP A 280 16.98 32.60 -2.92
CA ASP A 280 16.03 33.72 -2.86
C ASP A 280 16.34 34.81 -3.91
N GLU A 281 17.57 34.84 -4.44
CA GLU A 281 18.04 35.87 -5.38
C GLU A 281 17.83 35.45 -6.85
N ARG A 282 17.43 34.20 -7.11
CA ARG A 282 17.27 33.66 -8.45
C ARG A 282 15.82 33.21 -8.69
N VAL A 283 15.28 33.62 -9.83
CA VAL A 283 14.00 33.10 -10.31
C VAL A 283 14.20 31.68 -10.87
N PRO A 284 13.46 30.66 -10.37
CA PRO A 284 13.55 29.30 -10.86
C PRO A 284 12.97 29.19 -12.28
N GLU A 285 13.50 28.26 -13.08
CA GLU A 285 12.82 27.84 -14.31
C GLU A 285 11.47 27.17 -13.98
N HIS A 286 10.50 27.30 -14.89
CA HIS A 286 9.23 26.60 -14.76
C HIS A 286 9.42 25.08 -14.89
N VAL A 287 9.02 24.33 -13.86
CA VAL A 287 9.15 22.87 -13.78
C VAL A 287 7.84 22.26 -13.28
N ASP A 288 7.26 21.35 -14.07
CA ASP A 288 6.02 20.65 -13.76
C ASP A 288 6.22 19.52 -12.73
N TYR A 289 7.38 18.85 -12.78
CA TYR A 289 7.67 17.73 -11.88
C TYR A 289 9.17 17.55 -11.63
N LEU A 290 9.50 17.05 -10.44
CA LEU A 290 10.83 16.54 -10.14
C LEU A 290 10.87 15.04 -10.41
N SER A 291 12.00 14.55 -10.91
CA SER A 291 12.19 13.12 -11.15
C SER A 291 13.56 12.64 -10.72
N VAL A 292 13.67 11.34 -10.48
CA VAL A 292 14.92 10.65 -10.16
C VAL A 292 15.00 9.36 -10.96
N SER A 293 16.21 8.96 -11.35
CA SER A 293 16.50 7.65 -11.93
C SER A 293 17.68 7.01 -11.21
N TYR A 294 17.49 5.82 -10.64
CA TYR A 294 18.54 5.14 -9.88
C TYR A 294 18.33 3.62 -9.82
N GLY A 295 19.39 2.88 -9.49
CA GLY A 295 19.31 1.44 -9.20
C GLY A 295 18.53 1.14 -7.92
N VAL A 296 17.47 0.34 -8.00
CA VAL A 296 16.54 0.13 -6.89
C VAL A 296 17.20 -0.62 -5.75
N THR A 297 17.46 0.10 -4.67
CA THR A 297 17.84 -0.45 -3.37
C THR A 297 16.85 -0.03 -2.30
N ARG A 298 16.74 -0.85 -1.25
CA ARG A 298 15.83 -0.57 -0.12
C ARG A 298 16.10 0.78 0.57
N PRO A 299 17.36 1.17 0.89
CA PRO A 299 17.62 2.45 1.54
C PRO A 299 17.23 3.64 0.68
N LEU A 300 17.55 3.60 -0.62
CA LEU A 300 17.22 4.68 -1.56
C LEU A 300 15.71 4.76 -1.81
N LEU A 301 15.02 3.63 -1.97
CA LEU A 301 13.57 3.61 -2.13
C LEU A 301 12.88 4.27 -0.93
N LYS A 302 13.27 3.92 0.30
CA LYS A 302 12.74 4.57 1.52
C LYS A 302 13.04 6.06 1.58
N PHE A 303 14.24 6.46 1.17
CA PHE A 303 14.62 7.88 1.12
C PHE A 303 13.68 8.67 0.20
N TRP A 304 13.47 8.20 -1.03
CA TRP A 304 12.63 8.87 -2.01
C TRP A 304 11.14 8.81 -1.68
N CYS A 305 10.63 7.68 -1.17
CA CYS A 305 9.25 7.59 -0.71
C CYS A 305 8.97 8.54 0.47
N ARG A 306 9.93 8.73 1.39
CA ARG A 306 9.80 9.72 2.48
C ARG A 306 9.81 11.16 1.97
N ALA A 307 10.54 11.43 0.88
CA ALA A 307 10.53 12.72 0.20
C ALA A 307 9.28 12.94 -0.67
N GLY A 308 8.36 11.96 -0.74
CA GLY A 308 7.10 12.07 -1.49
C GLY A 308 7.19 11.71 -2.97
N TYR A 309 8.25 11.03 -3.41
CA TYR A 309 8.39 10.57 -4.80
C TYR A 309 7.64 9.25 -5.01
N LEU A 310 6.99 9.13 -6.17
CA LEU A 310 6.20 7.97 -6.56
C LEU A 310 6.90 7.18 -7.68
N PRO A 311 7.09 5.85 -7.54
CA PRO A 311 7.70 5.04 -8.59
C PRO A 311 6.76 4.87 -9.78
N LEU A 312 7.12 5.39 -10.96
CA LEU A 312 6.29 5.23 -12.17
C LEU A 312 6.85 4.22 -13.18
N TYR A 313 8.11 3.84 -13.03
CA TYR A 313 8.74 2.86 -13.90
C TYR A 313 9.84 2.09 -13.19
N VAL A 314 9.91 0.78 -13.44
CA VAL A 314 11.00 -0.11 -13.03
C VAL A 314 11.42 -0.91 -14.26
N SER A 315 12.72 -0.91 -14.57
CA SER A 315 13.24 -1.63 -15.72
C SER A 315 13.11 -3.14 -15.52
N GLN A 316 12.71 -3.86 -16.57
CA GLN A 316 12.67 -5.32 -16.55
C GLN A 316 14.06 -5.93 -16.70
N VAL A 317 14.95 -5.24 -17.42
CA VAL A 317 16.33 -5.64 -17.60
C VAL A 317 17.17 -5.08 -16.46
N VAL A 318 17.93 -5.96 -15.82
CA VAL A 318 18.92 -5.63 -14.80
C VAL A 318 20.12 -4.96 -15.46
N ASN A 319 20.63 -3.89 -14.87
CA ASN A 319 21.87 -3.29 -15.33
C ASN A 319 23.03 -4.25 -15.09
N LYS A 320 23.79 -4.60 -16.13
CA LYS A 320 24.93 -5.53 -16.05
C LYS A 320 26.03 -5.05 -15.11
N ILE A 321 26.15 -3.75 -14.90
CA ILE A 321 27.20 -3.16 -14.06
C ILE A 321 26.85 -3.26 -12.58
N THR A 322 25.63 -2.85 -12.20
CA THR A 322 25.23 -2.79 -10.79
C THR A 322 24.51 -4.06 -10.31
N GLY A 323 23.98 -4.88 -11.22
CA GLY A 323 23.13 -6.01 -10.85
C GLY A 323 21.75 -5.58 -10.34
N GLU A 324 21.37 -4.30 -10.52
CA GLU A 324 20.10 -3.73 -10.04
C GLU A 324 19.18 -3.31 -11.18
N HIS A 325 17.88 -3.32 -10.93
CA HIS A 325 16.88 -2.72 -11.81
C HIS A 325 16.91 -1.20 -11.67
N ASN A 326 16.79 -0.45 -12.77
CA ASN A 326 16.65 1.00 -12.72
C ASN A 326 15.20 1.37 -12.41
N CYS A 327 14.96 2.33 -11.53
CA CYS A 327 13.64 2.88 -11.27
C CYS A 327 13.62 4.38 -11.49
N VAL A 328 12.55 4.82 -12.16
CA VAL A 328 12.20 6.21 -12.31
C VAL A 328 11.07 6.53 -11.34
N MET A 329 11.32 7.52 -10.47
CA MET A 329 10.31 8.05 -9.56
C MET A 329 10.06 9.52 -9.87
N VAL A 330 8.82 9.96 -9.67
CA VAL A 330 8.36 11.32 -9.98
C VAL A 330 7.68 11.93 -8.76
N HIS A 331 7.93 13.21 -8.54
CA HIS A 331 7.24 14.05 -7.57
C HIS A 331 6.63 15.24 -8.32
N PRO A 332 5.29 15.31 -8.46
CA PRO A 332 4.65 16.46 -9.09
C PRO A 332 4.86 17.71 -8.25
N LEU A 333 5.17 18.84 -8.90
CA LEU A 333 5.20 20.14 -8.27
C LEU A 333 3.87 20.82 -8.61
N GLU A 334 3.03 21.04 -7.62
CA GLU A 334 1.77 21.78 -7.78
C GLU A 334 1.90 23.15 -7.15
N ASP A 335 1.51 24.17 -7.91
CA ASP A 335 1.38 25.54 -7.45
C ASP A 335 0.25 25.61 -6.44
N ASN A 336 0.58 25.96 -5.21
CA ASN A 336 -0.37 26.07 -4.12
C ASN A 336 -0.80 27.53 -3.89
N GLU A 337 -0.85 28.34 -4.95
CA GLU A 337 -1.32 29.71 -4.91
C GLU A 337 -2.43 29.95 -5.94
N GLY A 338 -3.64 30.24 -5.46
CA GLY A 338 -4.67 30.88 -6.27
C GLY A 338 -5.84 30.00 -6.69
N VAL A 339 -7.01 30.36 -6.17
CA VAL A 339 -8.32 29.83 -6.55
C VAL A 339 -8.61 30.14 -8.03
N SER A 340 -8.57 29.12 -8.89
CA SER A 340 -9.32 29.06 -10.16
C SER A 340 -9.29 27.63 -10.72
N ASP A 341 -10.26 26.78 -10.35
CA ASP A 341 -10.68 25.50 -11.00
C ASP A 341 -9.62 24.49 -11.54
N TYR A 342 -8.33 24.71 -11.34
CA TYR A 342 -7.20 23.90 -11.82
C TYR A 342 -6.39 23.28 -10.67
N SER A 343 -6.49 23.80 -9.43
CA SER A 343 -5.83 23.23 -8.25
C SER A 343 -6.48 21.94 -7.70
N ALA A 344 -7.60 21.49 -8.30
CA ALA A 344 -8.19 20.17 -8.05
C ALA A 344 -7.49 19.05 -8.85
N LYS A 345 -6.67 19.42 -9.86
CA LYS A 345 -5.72 18.50 -10.50
C LYS A 345 -4.49 18.41 -9.61
N ARG A 346 -4.61 17.67 -8.51
CA ARG A 346 -3.49 16.77 -8.21
C ARG A 346 -3.23 16.01 -9.49
N SER A 347 -2.09 16.26 -10.13
CA SER A 347 -1.96 16.14 -11.58
C SER A 347 -2.57 14.83 -12.08
N SER A 348 -3.77 14.90 -12.68
CA SER A 348 -4.62 13.70 -12.90
C SER A 348 -3.92 12.59 -13.69
N TRP A 349 -2.84 12.94 -14.37
CA TRP A 349 -1.96 12.03 -15.07
C TRP A 349 -1.10 11.18 -14.11
N VAL A 350 -0.55 11.72 -13.01
CA VAL A 350 0.25 10.95 -12.03
C VAL A 350 -0.60 9.86 -11.38
N ASP A 351 -1.84 10.16 -11.00
CA ASP A 351 -2.74 9.16 -10.42
C ASP A 351 -3.11 8.07 -11.43
N LYS A 352 -3.41 8.44 -12.69
CA LYS A 352 -3.67 7.49 -13.78
C LYS A 352 -2.43 6.63 -14.08
N SER A 353 -1.27 7.26 -14.20
CA SER A 353 0.02 6.61 -14.43
C SER A 353 0.40 5.70 -13.27
N SER A 354 0.11 6.10 -12.04
CA SER A 354 0.33 5.29 -10.83
C SER A 354 -0.55 4.04 -10.82
N GLN A 355 -1.84 4.17 -11.16
CA GLN A 355 -2.75 3.02 -11.25
C GLN A 355 -2.32 2.04 -12.34
N GLU A 356 -1.95 2.55 -13.51
CA GLU A 356 -1.48 1.73 -14.63
C GLU A 356 -0.11 1.10 -14.33
N PHE A 357 0.81 1.83 -13.69
CA PHE A 357 2.08 1.31 -13.20
C PHE A 357 1.86 0.16 -12.24
N LEU A 358 1.02 0.33 -11.22
CA LEU A 358 0.74 -0.75 -10.26
C LEU A 358 0.16 -1.98 -10.93
N ARG A 359 -0.81 -1.81 -11.84
CA ARG A 359 -1.40 -2.93 -12.58
C ARG A 359 -0.34 -3.72 -13.35
N ARG A 360 0.57 -3.02 -14.04
CA ARG A 360 1.69 -3.65 -14.77
C ARG A 360 2.70 -4.26 -13.83
N PHE A 361 3.09 -3.55 -12.77
CA PHE A 361 4.07 -4.01 -11.79
C PHE A 361 3.63 -5.31 -11.12
N LEU A 362 2.38 -5.39 -10.67
CA LEU A 362 1.80 -6.61 -10.09
C LEU A 362 1.85 -7.80 -11.05
N SER A 363 1.63 -7.56 -12.35
CA SER A 363 1.73 -8.59 -13.39
C SER A 363 3.17 -8.98 -13.74
N LEU A 364 4.14 -8.06 -13.61
CA LEU A 364 5.54 -8.27 -13.95
C LEU A 364 6.34 -8.95 -12.82
N LEU A 365 5.86 -8.88 -11.58
CA LEU A 365 6.49 -9.53 -10.42
C LEU A 365 6.66 -11.04 -10.56
N GLY A 366 5.75 -11.71 -11.29
CA GLY A 366 5.83 -13.16 -11.55
C GLY A 366 6.74 -13.55 -12.70
N GLY A 367 7.33 -12.57 -13.41
CA GLY A 367 8.21 -12.80 -14.57
C GLY A 367 9.54 -12.07 -14.38
N PRO A 368 9.83 -11.01 -15.16
CA PRO A 368 11.16 -10.38 -15.19
C PRO A 368 11.56 -9.68 -13.88
N LEU A 369 10.61 -9.43 -12.98
CA LEU A 369 10.87 -8.82 -11.67
C LEU A 369 10.81 -9.85 -10.53
N SER A 370 10.93 -11.15 -10.86
CA SER A 370 11.03 -12.21 -9.86
C SER A 370 12.22 -12.01 -8.94
N ASP A 371 13.34 -11.47 -9.44
CA ASP A 371 14.60 -11.41 -8.71
C ASP A 371 14.58 -10.39 -7.56
N LEU A 372 13.62 -9.45 -7.57
CA LEU A 372 13.45 -8.48 -6.50
C LEU A 372 13.14 -9.16 -5.16
N SER A 373 13.66 -8.58 -4.08
CA SER A 373 13.31 -9.00 -2.71
C SER A 373 11.81 -8.76 -2.46
N PRO A 374 11.08 -9.71 -1.84
CA PRO A 374 9.65 -9.55 -1.54
C PRO A 374 9.34 -8.29 -0.71
N ILE A 375 10.27 -7.91 0.17
CA ILE A 375 10.15 -6.71 1.02
C ILE A 375 10.27 -5.45 0.18
N LEU A 376 11.20 -5.43 -0.77
CA LEU A 376 11.41 -4.30 -1.68
C LEU A 376 10.21 -4.10 -2.59
N ALA A 377 9.68 -5.20 -3.16
CA ALA A 377 8.46 -5.17 -3.96
C ALA A 377 7.26 -4.67 -3.15
N LEU A 378 7.13 -5.08 -1.88
CA LEU A 378 6.09 -4.56 -0.98
C LEU A 378 6.23 -3.06 -0.75
N GLU A 379 7.44 -2.55 -0.53
CA GLU A 379 7.68 -1.12 -0.30
C GLU A 379 7.30 -0.29 -1.55
N VAL A 380 7.57 -0.77 -2.77
CA VAL A 380 7.12 -0.15 -4.03
C VAL A 380 5.60 -0.12 -4.15
N ILE A 381 4.91 -1.19 -3.75
CA ILE A 381 3.44 -1.25 -3.77
C ILE A 381 2.85 -0.30 -2.72
N GLN A 382 3.45 -0.25 -1.52
CA GLN A 382 2.99 0.61 -0.43
C GLN A 382 3.14 2.10 -0.75
N ALA A 383 4.14 2.48 -1.54
CA ALA A 383 4.32 3.87 -2.01
C ALA A 383 3.07 4.42 -2.72
N HIS A 384 2.33 3.55 -3.41
CA HIS A 384 1.12 3.90 -4.15
C HIS A 384 -0.18 3.73 -3.36
N SER A 385 -0.10 3.36 -2.09
CA SER A 385 -1.29 3.13 -1.29
C SER A 385 -2.15 4.40 -1.17
N ASN A 386 -1.57 5.58 -1.17
CA ASN A 386 -2.32 6.84 -1.02
C ASN A 386 -2.95 7.36 -2.33
N THR A 387 -2.46 6.91 -3.49
CA THR A 387 -2.91 7.39 -4.82
C THR A 387 -4.00 6.51 -5.43
N VAL A 388 -4.08 5.23 -5.04
CA VAL A 388 -5.10 4.31 -5.56
C VAL A 388 -6.42 4.49 -4.83
N THR A 389 -7.31 5.31 -5.39
CA THR A 389 -8.74 5.31 -5.07
C THR A 389 -9.46 4.31 -5.99
N ALA A 390 -9.41 3.03 -5.66
CA ALA A 390 -10.14 2.02 -6.43
C ALA A 390 -11.60 1.94 -5.97
N LYS A 391 -12.52 1.84 -6.94
CA LYS A 391 -13.92 1.47 -6.67
C LYS A 391 -13.93 0.06 -6.05
N GLU A 392 -14.65 -0.10 -4.95
CA GLU A 392 -14.83 -1.42 -4.33
C GLU A 392 -15.45 -2.41 -5.33
N ILE A 393 -14.93 -3.63 -5.35
CA ILE A 393 -15.45 -4.69 -6.24
C ILE A 393 -16.88 -5.05 -5.84
N GLU A 394 -17.76 -5.10 -6.84
CA GLU A 394 -19.07 -5.73 -6.67
C GLU A 394 -18.94 -7.25 -6.68
N TRP A 395 -19.80 -7.94 -5.94
CA TRP A 395 -19.86 -9.41 -5.95
C TRP A 395 -19.99 -10.04 -7.35
N ARG A 396 -20.62 -9.33 -8.30
CA ARG A 396 -20.73 -9.78 -9.70
C ARG A 396 -19.36 -9.94 -10.37
N GLU A 397 -18.46 -8.99 -10.14
CA GLU A 397 -17.09 -9.04 -10.66
C GLU A 397 -16.23 -10.01 -9.85
N LEU A 398 -16.48 -10.14 -8.55
CA LEU A 398 -15.75 -11.12 -7.74
C LEU A 398 -16.06 -12.56 -8.17
N LYS A 399 -17.32 -12.86 -8.49
CA LYS A 399 -17.78 -14.18 -8.91
C LYS A 399 -17.18 -14.67 -10.23
N THR A 400 -16.72 -13.76 -11.10
CA THR A 400 -16.03 -14.15 -12.34
C THR A 400 -14.57 -14.55 -12.08
N ILE A 401 -13.99 -14.08 -10.98
CA ILE A 401 -12.58 -14.33 -10.61
C ILE A 401 -12.48 -15.51 -9.61
N ILE A 402 -13.38 -15.58 -8.63
CA ILE A 402 -13.36 -16.57 -7.54
C ILE A 402 -14.71 -17.29 -7.48
N SER A 403 -14.70 -18.62 -7.63
CA SER A 403 -15.89 -19.44 -7.53
C SER A 403 -16.30 -19.69 -6.07
N GLY A 404 -17.56 -20.09 -5.84
CA GLY A 404 -18.01 -20.52 -4.52
C GLY A 404 -17.23 -21.73 -3.97
N HIS A 405 -16.76 -22.61 -4.86
CA HIS A 405 -15.89 -23.74 -4.48
C HIS A 405 -14.51 -23.27 -4.01
N ASP A 406 -13.98 -22.18 -4.59
CA ASP A 406 -12.69 -21.62 -4.20
C ASP A 406 -12.75 -21.00 -2.81
N LEU A 407 -13.87 -20.38 -2.45
CA LEU A 407 -14.13 -19.91 -1.09
C LEU A 407 -14.16 -21.07 -0.08
N GLN A 408 -14.76 -22.20 -0.43
CA GLN A 408 -14.75 -23.41 0.43
C GLN A 408 -13.33 -23.99 0.58
N ARG A 409 -12.51 -23.97 -0.49
CA ARG A 409 -11.09 -24.39 -0.43
C ARG A 409 -10.28 -23.50 0.51
N LEU A 410 -10.45 -22.18 0.41
CA LEU A 410 -9.84 -21.21 1.31
C LEU A 410 -10.31 -21.42 2.76
N GLU A 411 -11.59 -21.72 2.98
CA GLU A 411 -12.14 -22.00 4.31
C GLU A 411 -11.52 -23.27 4.91
N THR A 412 -11.38 -24.32 4.11
CA THR A 412 -10.76 -25.59 4.53
C THR A 412 -9.30 -25.40 4.94
N TYR A 413 -8.54 -24.62 4.16
CA TYR A 413 -7.17 -24.23 4.51
C TYR A 413 -7.12 -23.36 5.79
N SER A 414 -8.05 -22.41 5.94
CA SER A 414 -8.15 -21.53 7.10
C SER A 414 -8.39 -22.29 8.42
N LYS A 415 -9.06 -23.44 8.34
CA LYS A 415 -9.33 -24.37 9.44
C LYS A 415 -8.16 -25.35 9.68
N ASN A 416 -7.04 -25.21 8.97
CA ASN A 416 -5.89 -26.13 9.00
C ASN A 416 -6.23 -27.57 8.58
N LEU A 417 -7.28 -27.77 7.77
CA LEU A 417 -7.70 -29.11 7.31
C LEU A 417 -7.07 -29.51 5.97
N ALA A 418 -6.39 -28.59 5.30
CA ALA A 418 -5.77 -28.79 4.01
C ALA A 418 -4.38 -28.14 3.93
N ASP A 419 -3.54 -28.67 3.05
CA ASP A 419 -2.22 -28.12 2.76
C ASP A 419 -2.28 -26.86 1.90
N ARG A 420 -1.21 -26.05 1.99
CA ARG A 420 -1.05 -24.80 1.22
C ARG A 420 -1.19 -25.00 -0.29
N HIS A 421 -0.77 -26.14 -0.84
CA HIS A 421 -0.84 -26.43 -2.27
C HIS A 421 -2.26 -26.34 -2.83
N LEU A 422 -3.30 -26.56 -1.99
CA LEU A 422 -4.70 -26.45 -2.40
C LEU A 422 -5.13 -25.02 -2.72
N ILE A 423 -4.40 -23.98 -2.27
CA ILE A 423 -4.81 -22.58 -2.46
C ILE A 423 -3.85 -21.78 -3.35
N MET A 424 -2.74 -22.38 -3.79
CA MET A 424 -1.66 -21.67 -4.51
C MET A 424 -2.13 -21.06 -5.83
N ASP A 425 -3.04 -21.71 -6.54
CA ASP A 425 -3.69 -21.23 -7.77
C ASP A 425 -4.55 -19.98 -7.54
N LEU A 426 -5.10 -19.80 -6.35
CA LEU A 426 -5.97 -18.68 -6.00
C LEU A 426 -5.20 -17.45 -5.51
N LEU A 427 -3.97 -17.64 -5.02
CA LEU A 427 -3.18 -16.56 -4.42
C LEU A 427 -2.88 -15.38 -5.37
N PRO A 428 -2.53 -15.59 -6.66
CA PRO A 428 -2.22 -14.47 -7.55
C PRO A 428 -3.43 -13.54 -7.74
N SER A 429 -4.61 -14.13 -7.93
CA SER A 429 -5.87 -13.40 -8.06
C SER A 429 -6.18 -12.63 -6.78
N ILE A 430 -6.13 -13.28 -5.61
CA ILE A 430 -6.42 -12.64 -4.32
C ILE A 430 -5.40 -11.54 -4.01
N ALA A 431 -4.12 -11.78 -4.26
CA ALA A 431 -3.06 -10.82 -4.03
C ALA A 431 -3.23 -9.58 -4.91
N SER A 432 -3.51 -9.75 -6.21
CA SER A 432 -3.75 -8.63 -7.12
C SER A 432 -4.94 -7.77 -6.67
N LEU A 433 -6.05 -8.40 -6.26
CA LEU A 433 -7.23 -7.70 -5.76
C LEU A 433 -6.96 -6.94 -4.45
N TYR A 434 -6.17 -7.53 -3.55
CA TYR A 434 -5.76 -6.91 -2.30
C TYR A 434 -4.88 -5.68 -2.55
N PHE A 435 -3.82 -5.81 -3.34
CA PHE A 435 -2.88 -4.70 -3.58
C PHE A 435 -3.44 -3.60 -4.48
N MET A 436 -4.42 -3.91 -5.33
CA MET A 436 -5.20 -2.90 -6.07
C MET A 436 -6.27 -2.21 -5.20
N LYS A 437 -6.35 -2.50 -3.90
CA LYS A 437 -7.36 -1.94 -2.96
C LYS A 437 -8.80 -2.15 -3.41
N LYS A 438 -9.08 -3.21 -4.16
CA LYS A 438 -10.43 -3.54 -4.63
C LYS A 438 -11.25 -4.30 -3.58
N ILE A 439 -10.56 -4.94 -2.64
CA ILE A 439 -11.15 -5.60 -1.47
C ILE A 439 -11.32 -4.56 -0.36
N SER A 440 -12.40 -4.69 0.42
CA SER A 440 -12.66 -3.91 1.65
C SER A 440 -11.38 -3.77 2.51
N PRO A 441 -11.16 -2.64 3.21
CA PRO A 441 -9.89 -2.34 3.87
C PRO A 441 -9.51 -3.40 4.92
N VAL A 442 -8.61 -4.31 4.52
CA VAL A 442 -7.96 -5.27 5.43
C VAL A 442 -6.55 -4.78 5.71
N HIS A 443 -6.24 -4.54 6.97
CA HIS A 443 -4.87 -4.28 7.39
C HIS A 443 -4.12 -5.60 7.60
N LEU A 444 -3.24 -5.94 6.67
CA LEU A 444 -2.24 -6.99 6.86
C LEU A 444 -0.96 -6.40 7.45
N SER A 445 -0.30 -7.16 8.33
CA SER A 445 1.02 -6.82 8.83
C SER A 445 2.05 -6.79 7.67
N PRO A 446 3.12 -5.97 7.72
CA PRO A 446 4.15 -5.95 6.68
C PRO A 446 4.72 -7.33 6.36
N LEU A 447 4.90 -8.20 7.37
CA LEU A 447 5.34 -9.58 7.18
C LEU A 447 4.30 -10.43 6.43
N GLN A 448 3.01 -10.26 6.76
CA GLN A 448 1.90 -10.93 6.07
C GLN A 448 1.81 -10.49 4.61
N SER A 449 1.93 -9.19 4.35
CA SER A 449 1.93 -8.65 2.99
C SER A 449 3.16 -9.09 2.20
N SER A 450 4.34 -9.14 2.82
CA SER A 450 5.57 -9.61 2.15
C SER A 450 5.47 -11.08 1.74
N LEU A 451 4.90 -11.92 2.61
CA LEU A 451 4.62 -13.33 2.29
C LEU A 451 3.60 -13.45 1.15
N LEU A 452 2.56 -12.61 1.14
CA LEU A 452 1.56 -12.58 0.07
C LEU A 452 2.16 -12.12 -1.27
N VAL A 453 3.07 -11.14 -1.27
CA VAL A 453 3.81 -10.72 -2.47
C VAL A 453 4.70 -11.86 -2.98
N GLY A 454 5.51 -12.47 -2.11
CA GLY A 454 6.45 -13.52 -2.50
C GLY A 454 5.76 -14.77 -3.05
N LEU A 455 4.70 -15.23 -2.40
CA LEU A 455 3.99 -16.45 -2.80
C LEU A 455 2.93 -16.22 -3.87
N GLY A 456 2.19 -15.11 -3.78
CA GLY A 456 1.07 -14.83 -4.67
C GLY A 456 1.49 -14.12 -5.96
N LEU A 457 2.36 -13.11 -5.87
CA LEU A 457 2.72 -12.27 -7.02
C LEU A 457 4.03 -12.70 -7.68
N GLN A 458 5.06 -13.04 -6.89
CA GLN A 458 6.36 -13.50 -7.42
C GLN A 458 6.40 -15.00 -7.71
N LEU A 459 5.37 -15.75 -7.28
CA LEU A 459 5.23 -17.20 -7.50
C LEU A 459 6.46 -18.03 -7.05
N LYS A 460 7.17 -17.55 -6.03
CA LYS A 460 8.37 -18.21 -5.50
C LYS A 460 8.05 -19.39 -4.60
N SER A 461 9.02 -20.26 -4.43
CA SER A 461 8.95 -21.32 -3.42
C SER A 461 8.92 -20.70 -2.01
N PHE A 462 8.29 -21.40 -1.07
CA PHE A 462 8.14 -20.91 0.30
C PHE A 462 9.50 -20.68 0.97
N ASP A 463 10.47 -21.56 0.68
CA ASP A 463 11.82 -21.49 1.24
C ASP A 463 12.60 -20.28 0.72
N GLU A 464 12.45 -19.92 -0.57
CA GLU A 464 13.06 -18.72 -1.14
C GLU A 464 12.50 -17.43 -0.56
N VAL A 465 11.22 -17.39 -0.23
CA VAL A 465 10.59 -16.21 0.37
C VAL A 465 11.02 -16.04 1.84
N ILE A 466 11.27 -17.14 2.54
CA ILE A 466 11.65 -17.11 3.96
C ILE A 466 13.11 -16.71 4.17
N LYS A 467 14.03 -17.16 3.32
CA LYS A 467 15.46 -16.81 3.40
C LYS A 467 15.73 -15.31 3.65
N PRO A 468 15.15 -14.37 2.87
CA PRO A 468 15.37 -12.94 3.09
C PRO A 468 14.59 -12.35 4.30
N LEU A 469 13.62 -13.09 4.85
CA LEU A 469 12.83 -12.66 6.00
C LEU A 469 13.43 -13.10 7.33
N ASP A 470 14.40 -14.02 7.32
CA ASP A 470 15.05 -14.60 8.51
C ASP A 470 14.04 -15.12 9.55
N LEU A 471 13.01 -15.84 9.06
CA LEU A 471 11.95 -16.41 9.88
C LEU A 471 12.01 -17.94 9.90
N PRO A 472 11.68 -18.60 11.02
CA PRO A 472 11.48 -20.05 11.01
C PRO A 472 10.23 -20.42 10.20
N ILE A 473 10.31 -21.54 9.48
CA ILE A 473 9.27 -22.03 8.54
C ILE A 473 7.90 -22.15 9.21
N GLU A 474 7.84 -22.69 10.42
CA GLU A 474 6.58 -22.89 11.18
C GLU A 474 5.89 -21.57 11.52
N SER A 475 6.67 -20.56 11.95
CA SER A 475 6.15 -19.22 12.24
C SER A 475 5.62 -18.56 10.97
N ALA A 476 6.34 -18.68 9.87
CA ALA A 476 5.93 -18.15 8.57
C ALA A 476 4.60 -18.76 8.10
N LEU A 477 4.40 -20.07 8.26
CA LEU A 477 3.13 -20.74 7.94
C LEU A 477 1.98 -20.23 8.81
N GLY A 478 2.22 -20.04 10.12
CA GLY A 478 1.23 -19.48 11.04
C GLY A 478 0.87 -18.02 10.72
N VAL A 479 1.85 -17.21 10.29
CA VAL A 479 1.61 -15.82 9.82
C VAL A 479 0.82 -15.81 8.52
N PHE A 480 1.18 -16.67 7.57
CA PHE A 480 0.51 -16.81 6.28
C PHE A 480 -0.95 -17.26 6.44
N ASN A 481 -1.22 -18.28 7.26
CA ASN A 481 -2.58 -18.73 7.53
C ASN A 481 -3.44 -17.61 8.17
N ARG A 482 -2.87 -16.83 9.11
CA ARG A 482 -3.55 -15.65 9.67
C ARG A 482 -3.88 -14.60 8.61
N ALA A 483 -3.04 -14.42 7.60
CA ALA A 483 -3.31 -13.52 6.48
C ALA A 483 -4.48 -14.04 5.63
N ILE A 484 -4.49 -15.33 5.26
CA ILE A 484 -5.57 -15.96 4.50
C ILE A 484 -6.90 -15.88 5.25
N ARG A 485 -6.93 -16.11 6.57
CA ARG A 485 -8.14 -15.93 7.40
C ARG A 485 -8.72 -14.53 7.31
N ARG A 486 -7.87 -13.50 7.33
CA ARG A 486 -8.31 -12.10 7.20
C ARG A 486 -8.85 -11.80 5.81
N LEU A 487 -8.18 -12.29 4.77
CA LEU A 487 -8.62 -12.13 3.37
C LEU A 487 -9.95 -12.86 3.13
N LEU A 488 -10.10 -14.08 3.64
CA LEU A 488 -11.34 -14.85 3.55
C LEU A 488 -12.51 -14.11 4.21
N LYS A 489 -12.29 -13.54 5.41
CA LYS A 489 -13.32 -12.75 6.10
C LYS A 489 -13.77 -11.54 5.27
N ALA A 490 -12.84 -10.87 4.58
CA ALA A 490 -13.20 -9.74 3.72
C ALA A 490 -13.98 -10.19 2.48
N LEU A 491 -13.57 -11.29 1.84
CA LEU A 491 -14.29 -11.86 0.69
C LEU A 491 -15.69 -12.34 1.09
N SER A 492 -15.85 -12.98 2.25
CA SER A 492 -17.15 -13.41 2.76
C SER A 492 -18.05 -12.22 3.09
N THR A 493 -17.49 -11.13 3.63
CA THR A 493 -18.25 -9.89 3.90
C THR A 493 -18.80 -9.28 2.59
N ILE A 494 -18.03 -9.31 1.50
CA ILE A 494 -18.51 -8.85 0.18
C ILE A 494 -19.64 -9.75 -0.33
N GLN A 495 -19.53 -11.07 -0.13
CA GLN A 495 -20.59 -12.02 -0.47
C GLN A 495 -21.86 -11.78 0.36
N GLU A 496 -21.73 -11.64 1.68
CA GLU A 496 -22.82 -11.42 2.62
C GLU A 496 -23.55 -10.12 2.33
N THR A 497 -22.82 -9.02 2.06
CA THR A 497 -23.42 -7.74 1.69
C THR A 497 -24.18 -7.80 0.37
N ALA A 498 -23.69 -8.54 -0.62
CA ALA A 498 -24.41 -8.77 -1.87
C ALA A 498 -25.65 -9.66 -1.68
N LEU A 499 -25.54 -10.73 -0.89
CA LEU A 499 -26.68 -11.57 -0.53
C LEU A 499 -27.74 -10.78 0.25
N ALA A 500 -27.34 -9.92 1.19
CA ALA A 500 -28.25 -9.05 1.93
C ALA A 500 -29.01 -8.08 1.03
N ARG A 501 -28.41 -7.62 -0.08
CA ARG A 501 -29.11 -6.80 -1.10
C ARG A 501 -30.11 -7.62 -1.93
N HIS A 502 -29.82 -8.90 -2.16
CA HIS A 502 -30.68 -9.81 -2.92
C HIS A 502 -31.74 -10.52 -2.06
N LEU A 503 -31.57 -10.58 -0.74
CA LEU A 503 -32.65 -10.95 0.14
C LEU A 503 -33.75 -9.90 -0.04
N PRO A 504 -35.00 -10.31 -0.35
CA PRO A 504 -36.08 -9.37 -0.29
C PRO A 504 -36.07 -8.78 1.13
N LYS A 505 -36.28 -7.46 1.26
CA LYS A 505 -36.64 -6.82 2.54
C LYS A 505 -38.00 -7.32 3.07
N SER A 506 -38.37 -8.56 2.79
CA SER A 506 -39.57 -9.27 3.19
C SER A 506 -39.36 -9.94 4.55
N MET A 507 -38.90 -9.16 5.52
CA MET A 507 -39.15 -9.39 6.95
C MET A 507 -39.26 -8.05 7.71
N ALA A 508 -39.20 -6.89 7.04
CA ALA A 508 -39.48 -5.59 7.65
C ALA A 508 -40.96 -5.19 7.56
N THR A 509 -41.77 -5.93 6.79
CA THR A 509 -43.22 -5.72 6.63
C THR A 509 -44.07 -6.89 7.13
N LEU A 510 -43.48 -7.80 7.91
CA LEU A 510 -44.22 -8.82 8.67
C LEU A 510 -44.24 -8.39 10.14
N ALA A 511 -45.30 -7.65 10.48
CA ALA A 511 -45.69 -7.25 11.82
C ALA A 511 -44.69 -6.33 12.53
N GLU A 512 -44.88 -5.02 12.35
CA GLU A 512 -45.01 -4.20 13.56
C GLU A 512 -46.05 -4.91 14.43
N PHE A 513 -45.59 -5.63 15.46
CA PHE A 513 -46.45 -6.03 16.55
C PHE A 513 -46.91 -4.72 17.20
N THR A 514 -47.97 -4.12 16.68
CA THR A 514 -48.72 -3.12 17.40
C THR A 514 -49.16 -3.79 18.69
N PRO A 515 -48.68 -3.35 19.87
CA PRO A 515 -49.21 -3.87 21.12
C PRO A 515 -50.72 -3.63 21.07
N VAL A 516 -51.49 -4.70 21.27
CA VAL A 516 -52.94 -4.61 21.35
C VAL A 516 -53.24 -3.52 22.39
N SER A 517 -53.91 -2.46 21.97
CA SER A 517 -54.18 -1.27 22.80
C SER A 517 -55.20 -1.55 23.92
N VAL A 518 -55.75 -2.76 23.93
CA VAL A 518 -56.72 -3.26 24.91
C VAL A 518 -55.98 -4.11 25.92
N SER A 519 -56.12 -3.77 27.21
CA SER A 519 -55.56 -4.60 28.27
C SER A 519 -56.32 -5.93 28.33
N LEU A 520 -55.62 -7.02 28.67
CA LEU A 520 -56.23 -8.36 28.78
C LEU A 520 -57.47 -8.38 29.69
N GLN A 521 -57.50 -7.51 30.69
CA GLN A 521 -58.63 -7.35 31.61
C GLN A 521 -59.87 -6.78 30.92
N GLN A 522 -59.66 -5.82 30.03
CA GLN A 522 -60.72 -5.12 29.31
C GLN A 522 -61.33 -6.03 28.22
N ASP A 523 -60.49 -6.85 27.58
CA ASP A 523 -60.93 -7.87 26.62
C ASP A 523 -61.72 -9.00 27.31
N LEU A 524 -61.34 -9.37 28.54
CA LEU A 524 -62.11 -10.31 29.37
C LEU A 524 -63.43 -9.73 29.87
N GLU A 525 -63.48 -8.45 30.22
CA GLU A 525 -64.72 -7.77 30.64
C GLU A 525 -65.70 -7.58 29.49
N ASP A 526 -65.22 -7.24 28.30
CA ASP A 526 -66.06 -7.11 27.12
C ASP A 526 -66.55 -8.50 26.65
N ALA A 527 -65.69 -9.53 26.67
CA ALA A 527 -66.13 -10.90 26.42
C ALA A 527 -67.16 -11.41 27.46
N ALA A 528 -67.06 -10.98 28.72
CA ALA A 528 -68.03 -11.33 29.76
C ALA A 528 -69.38 -10.64 29.52
N LYS A 529 -69.37 -9.35 29.14
CA LYS A 529 -70.59 -8.62 28.77
C LYS A 529 -71.26 -9.22 27.54
N ASP A 530 -70.50 -9.56 26.52
CA ASP A 530 -71.02 -10.23 25.32
C ASP A 530 -71.65 -11.59 25.69
N TYR A 531 -71.06 -12.33 26.62
CA TYR A 531 -71.62 -13.59 27.11
C TYR A 531 -72.92 -13.39 27.88
N ASP A 532 -73.00 -12.37 28.73
CA ASP A 532 -74.20 -12.04 29.50
C ASP A 532 -75.32 -11.52 28.59
N GLU A 533 -74.99 -10.69 27.60
CA GLU A 533 -75.95 -10.22 26.59
C GLU A 533 -76.45 -11.37 25.71
N MET A 534 -75.56 -12.25 25.24
CA MET A 534 -75.94 -13.47 24.52
C MET A 534 -76.77 -14.42 25.39
N ALA A 535 -76.47 -14.53 26.70
CA ALA A 535 -77.25 -15.35 27.62
C ALA A 535 -78.65 -14.74 27.89
N GLU A 536 -78.77 -13.41 27.95
CA GLU A 536 -80.05 -12.72 28.06
C GLU A 536 -80.88 -12.83 26.77
N GLU A 537 -80.26 -12.72 25.60
CA GLU A 537 -80.92 -12.94 24.31
C GLU A 537 -81.38 -14.40 24.15
N GLN A 538 -80.55 -15.37 24.55
CA GLN A 538 -80.94 -16.78 24.57
C GLN A 538 -82.07 -17.05 25.58
N ARG A 539 -82.10 -16.38 26.75
CA ARG A 539 -83.24 -16.45 27.68
C ARG A 539 -84.52 -15.87 27.12
N LYS A 540 -84.43 -14.86 26.24
CA LYS A 540 -85.59 -14.27 25.55
C LYS A 540 -86.10 -15.15 24.40
N HIS A 541 -85.24 -15.96 23.78
CA HIS A 541 -85.59 -16.79 22.61
C HIS A 541 -85.82 -18.28 22.88
N VAL A 542 -85.68 -18.77 24.11
CA VAL A 542 -86.07 -20.15 24.46
C VAL A 542 -87.55 -20.19 24.88
N PRO A 543 -88.44 -20.93 24.17
CA PRO A 543 -89.76 -21.22 24.71
C PRO A 543 -89.56 -22.13 25.93
N VAL A 544 -89.97 -21.63 27.10
CA VAL A 544 -89.92 -22.37 28.38
C VAL A 544 -90.84 -23.59 28.26
N ASN A 545 -90.30 -24.70 27.73
CA ASN A 545 -90.87 -26.02 27.91
C ASN A 545 -90.62 -26.42 29.36
N SER A 546 -91.54 -26.03 30.23
CA SER A 546 -91.56 -26.31 31.68
C SER A 546 -91.54 -27.80 32.06
N ASN A 547 -91.52 -28.71 31.09
CA ASN A 547 -91.54 -30.16 31.30
C ASN A 547 -90.18 -30.87 31.16
N LEU A 548 -89.10 -30.18 30.82
CA LEU A 548 -87.75 -30.79 30.69
C LEU A 548 -86.75 -30.39 31.79
N LEU A 549 -87.09 -29.39 32.62
CA LEU A 549 -86.34 -29.05 33.84
C LEU A 549 -87.03 -29.59 35.11
N GLY A 550 -87.36 -30.88 35.07
CA GLY A 550 -87.73 -31.62 36.27
C GLY A 550 -86.50 -31.82 37.18
N ASN A 551 -86.45 -31.08 38.29
CA ASN A 551 -85.74 -31.47 39.52
C ASN A 551 -84.20 -31.54 39.51
N ILE A 552 -83.51 -30.49 39.04
CA ILE A 552 -82.06 -30.31 39.34
C ILE A 552 -81.83 -30.02 40.84
N GLN A 553 -82.86 -29.55 41.56
CA GLN A 553 -82.85 -29.41 43.03
C GLN A 553 -82.67 -30.75 43.78
N LYS A 554 -82.91 -31.91 43.13
CA LYS A 554 -82.72 -33.23 43.75
C LYS A 554 -81.25 -33.67 43.83
N PHE A 555 -80.34 -32.97 43.16
CA PHE A 555 -78.90 -33.25 43.17
C PHE A 555 -78.08 -32.11 43.82
N ALA A 556 -78.74 -31.11 44.39
CA ALA A 556 -78.07 -30.04 45.11
C ALA A 556 -77.50 -30.56 46.44
N ILE A 557 -76.17 -30.55 46.56
CA ILE A 557 -75.48 -30.86 47.82
C ILE A 557 -75.73 -29.68 48.78
N GLN A 558 -76.64 -29.83 49.73
CA GLN A 558 -76.85 -28.82 50.77
C GLN A 558 -75.73 -28.92 51.82
N GLY A 559 -74.82 -27.95 51.83
CA GLY A 559 -73.82 -27.80 52.88
C GLY A 559 -73.55 -26.34 53.17
N ASN A 560 -73.64 -25.94 54.45
CA ASN A 560 -73.28 -24.58 54.90
C ASN A 560 -71.76 -24.36 54.77
N GLU A 561 -71.33 -23.16 54.39
CA GLU A 561 -69.90 -22.80 54.21
C GLU A 561 -69.01 -23.15 55.41
N THR A 562 -69.58 -23.15 56.62
CA THR A 562 -68.86 -23.54 57.84
C THR A 562 -68.50 -25.02 57.88
N ALA A 563 -69.35 -25.91 57.34
CA ALA A 563 -69.10 -27.34 57.27
C ALA A 563 -68.08 -27.72 56.18
N TRP A 564 -68.06 -26.95 55.08
CA TRP A 564 -67.06 -27.12 54.02
C TRP A 564 -65.67 -26.68 54.47
N LYS A 565 -65.57 -25.59 55.25
CA LYS A 565 -64.28 -25.08 55.76
C LYS A 565 -63.62 -26.03 56.77
N THR A 566 -64.39 -26.72 57.63
CA THR A 566 -63.84 -27.76 58.51
C THR A 566 -63.44 -29.01 57.74
N ALA A 567 -64.21 -29.40 56.73
CA ALA A 567 -63.92 -30.59 55.92
C ALA A 567 -62.69 -30.43 55.01
N LEU A 568 -62.34 -29.19 54.62
CA LEU A 568 -61.19 -28.85 53.78
C LEU A 568 -59.89 -28.56 54.56
N GLN A 569 -59.90 -28.62 55.90
CA GLN A 569 -58.70 -28.42 56.73
C GLN A 569 -57.84 -29.68 56.89
N GLU A 570 -58.35 -30.87 56.57
CA GLU A 570 -57.53 -32.08 56.53
C GLU A 570 -56.80 -32.17 55.17
N GLY A 571 -55.48 -32.36 55.21
CA GLY A 571 -54.58 -32.23 54.06
C GLY A 571 -54.87 -33.15 52.85
N PRO A 572 -54.22 -32.89 51.71
CA PRO A 572 -54.57 -33.51 50.44
C PRO A 572 -54.21 -35.00 50.45
N GLY A 573 -55.22 -35.86 50.53
CA GLY A 573 -55.04 -37.32 50.44
C GLY A 573 -56.17 -38.17 51.03
N ASN A 574 -57.04 -37.60 51.88
CA ASN A 574 -58.19 -38.31 52.44
C ASN A 574 -59.51 -37.95 51.74
N ILE A 575 -60.38 -38.96 51.55
CA ILE A 575 -61.70 -38.81 50.92
C ILE A 575 -62.65 -38.11 51.91
N ILE A 576 -63.04 -36.88 51.57
CA ILE A 576 -63.98 -36.08 52.35
C ILE A 576 -65.42 -36.54 52.03
N SER A 577 -66.12 -37.16 52.98
CA SER A 577 -67.52 -37.58 52.80
C SER A 577 -68.48 -36.65 53.54
N VAL A 578 -69.35 -35.95 52.79
CA VAL A 578 -70.47 -35.17 53.35
C VAL A 578 -71.76 -36.00 53.17
N LYS A 579 -72.45 -36.34 54.26
CA LYS A 579 -73.62 -37.24 54.24
C LYS A 579 -74.83 -36.56 53.59
N SER A 580 -75.26 -37.06 52.43
CA SER A 580 -76.57 -36.77 51.84
C SER A 580 -77.61 -37.78 52.35
N THR A 581 -78.69 -37.30 52.97
CA THR A 581 -79.81 -38.12 53.44
C THR A 581 -80.93 -38.21 52.40
N LYS A 582 -80.92 -39.26 51.58
CA LYS A 582 -82.07 -40.13 51.25
C LYS A 582 -81.66 -41.13 50.18
N ARG A 583 -81.51 -42.39 50.58
CA ARG A 583 -81.42 -43.55 49.66
C ARG A 583 -82.79 -43.81 49.06
N GLN A 584 -82.86 -43.94 47.73
CA GLN A 584 -83.88 -44.75 47.06
C GLN A 584 -83.23 -45.56 45.93
N ALA A 585 -83.50 -46.87 46.00
CA ALA A 585 -83.32 -47.98 45.06
C ALA A 585 -82.19 -47.91 44.00
N MET A 586 -81.22 -48.82 44.12
CA MET A 586 -80.25 -49.17 43.08
C MET A 586 -80.97 -49.77 41.86
N MET A 587 -80.66 -49.28 40.65
CA MET A 587 -80.91 -50.02 39.40
C MET A 587 -79.98 -51.22 39.32
N THR A 588 -80.52 -52.33 38.82
CA THR A 588 -79.84 -53.62 38.70
C THR A 588 -78.88 -53.65 37.51
N GLU A 589 -77.79 -54.40 37.64
CA GLU A 589 -76.65 -54.53 36.70
C GLU A 589 -77.03 -54.92 35.26
N GLN A 590 -78.25 -55.43 35.07
CA GLN A 590 -78.81 -55.84 33.77
C GLN A 590 -79.37 -54.67 32.92
N GLU A 591 -79.81 -53.56 33.54
CA GLU A 591 -80.30 -52.38 32.79
C GLU A 591 -79.14 -51.51 32.26
N LEU A 592 -78.00 -51.53 32.95
CA LEU A 592 -76.75 -50.87 32.52
C LEU A 592 -76.08 -51.56 31.32
N GLN A 593 -76.29 -52.86 31.12
CA GLN A 593 -75.74 -53.60 29.97
C GLN A 593 -76.53 -53.39 28.68
N LEU A 594 -77.78 -52.93 28.74
CA LEU A 594 -78.64 -52.71 27.57
C LEU A 594 -78.48 -51.32 26.93
N GLU A 595 -77.94 -50.33 27.64
CA GLU A 595 -77.61 -49.01 27.07
C GLU A 595 -76.21 -48.95 26.41
N LEU A 596 -75.37 -49.97 26.60
CA LEU A 596 -73.97 -49.99 26.13
C LEU A 596 -73.73 -50.78 24.82
N GLU A 597 -74.76 -51.40 24.23
CA GLU A 597 -74.64 -52.15 22.95
C GLU A 597 -75.36 -51.46 21.77
N GLY A 598 -74.61 -50.68 20.99
CA GLY A 598 -74.96 -50.24 19.62
C GLY A 598 -74.15 -51.02 18.55
N PRO A 599 -74.67 -51.23 17.32
CA PRO A 599 -74.47 -52.49 16.60
C PRO A 599 -73.22 -52.57 15.71
N THR A 600 -72.53 -53.72 15.76
CA THR A 600 -71.42 -54.08 14.86
C THR A 600 -71.83 -55.06 13.72
N LYS A 601 -71.61 -54.61 12.47
CA LYS A 601 -71.19 -55.29 11.22
C LYS A 601 -71.56 -56.76 10.89
N LYS A 602 -72.07 -56.99 9.66
CA LYS A 602 -71.84 -58.14 8.73
C LYS A 602 -72.11 -57.65 7.28
N LYS A 603 -71.57 -58.13 6.14
CA LYS A 603 -70.44 -58.96 5.68
C LYS A 603 -70.39 -58.88 4.12
N LYS A 604 -69.17 -58.88 3.55
CA LYS A 604 -68.65 -59.20 2.18
C LYS A 604 -69.58 -59.55 0.98
N ALA A 605 -69.25 -58.98 -0.20
CA ALA A 605 -69.06 -59.62 -1.53
C ALA A 605 -68.42 -58.59 -2.52
N ALA A 606 -67.20 -58.77 -3.03
CA ALA A 606 -66.79 -59.45 -4.28
C ALA A 606 -66.74 -58.55 -5.55
N LYS A 607 -65.64 -58.70 -6.30
CA LYS A 607 -65.43 -58.52 -7.75
C LYS A 607 -64.82 -57.21 -8.33
N GLU A 608 -63.68 -57.47 -8.99
CA GLU A 608 -63.25 -57.04 -10.34
C GLU A 608 -62.43 -55.75 -10.59
N ARG A 609 -61.38 -55.97 -11.39
CA ARG A 609 -60.34 -55.06 -11.89
C ARG A 609 -60.73 -54.48 -13.26
N ARG A 610 -60.15 -53.30 -13.55
CA ARG A 610 -59.88 -52.64 -14.88
C ARG A 610 -61.02 -51.85 -15.54
N PRO A 611 -60.75 -50.90 -16.48
CA PRO A 611 -59.54 -50.10 -16.77
C PRO A 611 -59.82 -48.59 -17.07
N MET A 612 -58.73 -47.87 -17.42
CA MET A 612 -58.63 -46.56 -18.13
C MET A 612 -59.87 -46.01 -18.85
N LYS A 613 -60.06 -44.67 -18.78
CA LYS A 613 -60.48 -43.85 -19.93
C LYS A 613 -59.74 -42.50 -19.98
N LYS A 614 -58.95 -42.35 -21.04
CA LYS A 614 -58.59 -41.08 -21.68
C LYS A 614 -59.86 -40.37 -22.16
N TYR A 615 -59.91 -39.06 -22.08
CA TYR A 615 -60.62 -38.25 -23.06
C TYR A 615 -59.69 -37.15 -23.59
N ALA A 616 -59.46 -37.22 -24.90
CA ALA A 616 -58.82 -36.20 -25.70
C ALA A 616 -59.90 -35.47 -26.53
N LYS A 617 -59.73 -34.17 -26.70
CA LYS A 617 -60.21 -33.34 -27.82
C LYS A 617 -59.16 -32.22 -27.95
N LYS A 618 -58.27 -32.14 -28.96
CA LYS A 618 -58.49 -31.87 -30.41
C LYS A 618 -59.54 -30.78 -30.60
N ARG A 619 -59.35 -29.70 -31.37
CA ARG A 619 -58.39 -29.38 -32.46
C ARG A 619 -58.73 -27.93 -32.88
N LYS A 620 -57.73 -27.11 -33.19
CA LYS A 620 -57.51 -26.51 -34.51
C LYS A 620 -56.20 -25.74 -34.50
#